data_AF-A0A526QT68-F1
#
_entry.id   AF-A0A526QT68-F1
#
_cell.length_a   1.000
_cell.length_b   1.000
_cell.length_c   1.000
_cell.angle_alpha   90.00
_cell.angle_beta   90.00
_cell.angle_gamma   90.00
#
_symmetry.space_group_name_H-M   'P 1'
#
loop_
_entity.id
_entity.type
_entity.pdbx_description
1 polymer ?
#
loop_
_entity_poly.entity_id
_entity_poly.type
_entity_poly.pdbx_seq_one_letter_code
_entity_poly.pdbx_strand_id
1 'polypeptide(L)'
;GETAKKAGYGFAWHNHDFEFKKLADGSVPQDHMFAVAPDIGWEMDVAWVVRGGEDPLPWIEKHGKRISAVHVKDIAKPGEGLDEDGWSDVGHGTIDWAGLIKTLRAKSAARYFVMEQDNPNDIERFARRSIASVKAY
;
A
#
# COMPACT_ATOMS: atom_id res chain seq x y z
N GLY A 1 -6.67 -0.21 -18.50
CA GLY A 1 -5.33 -0.61 -18.98
C GLY A 1 -5.02 -0.10 -20.38
N GLU A 2 -5.56 -0.74 -21.42
CA GLU A 2 -5.15 -0.47 -22.83
C GLU A 2 -5.33 0.97 -23.28
N THR A 3 -6.49 1.59 -23.02
CA THR A 3 -6.77 2.97 -23.41
C THR A 3 -5.76 3.94 -22.78
N ALA A 4 -5.43 3.75 -21.50
CA ALA A 4 -4.43 4.56 -20.79
C ALA A 4 -3.04 4.41 -21.44
N LYS A 5 -2.62 3.16 -21.71
CA LYS A 5 -1.33 2.89 -22.38
C LYS A 5 -1.26 3.50 -23.78
N LYS A 6 -2.33 3.40 -24.58
CA LYS A 6 -2.43 4.02 -25.92
C LYS A 6 -2.31 5.55 -25.86
N ALA A 7 -2.75 6.17 -24.77
CA ALA A 7 -2.62 7.60 -24.53
C ALA A 7 -1.30 8.00 -23.84
N GLY A 8 -0.37 7.06 -23.59
CA GLY A 8 0.92 7.34 -22.96
C GLY A 8 0.90 7.37 -21.43
N TYR A 9 -0.18 6.92 -20.78
CA TYR A 9 -0.31 6.88 -19.33
C TYR A 9 -0.03 5.48 -18.74
N GLY A 10 0.43 5.47 -17.49
CA GLY A 10 0.43 4.27 -16.65
C GLY A 10 -0.99 3.88 -16.22
N PHE A 11 -1.18 2.62 -15.84
CA PHE A 11 -2.43 2.13 -15.26
C PHE A 11 -2.11 1.05 -14.24
N ALA A 12 -2.56 1.23 -13.01
CA ALA A 12 -2.33 0.34 -11.90
C ALA A 12 -3.62 0.09 -11.12
N TRP A 13 -3.70 -1.09 -10.48
CA TRP A 13 -4.72 -1.38 -9.47
C TRP A 13 -4.28 -0.85 -8.11
N HIS A 14 -5.18 -0.27 -7.32
CA HIS A 14 -4.96 0.08 -5.92
C HIS A 14 -5.73 -0.93 -5.05
N ASN A 15 -5.03 -1.65 -4.18
CA ASN A 15 -5.63 -2.70 -3.35
C ASN A 15 -6.24 -2.13 -2.07
N HIS A 16 -7.24 -2.84 -1.55
CA HIS A 16 -7.77 -2.68 -0.21
C HIS A 16 -7.55 -3.99 0.58
N ASP A 17 -8.18 -4.14 1.75
CA ASP A 17 -8.06 -5.37 2.55
C ASP A 17 -8.84 -6.54 1.97
N PHE A 18 -9.97 -6.28 1.29
CA PHE A 18 -10.86 -7.32 0.82
C PHE A 18 -10.26 -8.17 -0.30
N GLU A 19 -9.30 -7.66 -1.08
CA GLU A 19 -8.58 -8.46 -2.08
C GLU A 19 -7.68 -9.54 -1.47
N PHE A 20 -7.39 -9.45 -0.17
CA PHE A 20 -6.59 -10.41 0.58
C PHE A 20 -7.43 -11.36 1.43
N LYS A 21 -8.76 -11.19 1.47
CA LYS A 21 -9.65 -12.14 2.14
C LYS A 21 -9.83 -13.37 1.26
N LYS A 22 -9.41 -14.53 1.77
CA LYS A 22 -9.50 -15.81 1.06
C LYS A 22 -10.95 -16.12 0.68
N LEU A 23 -11.13 -16.57 -0.56
CA LEU A 23 -12.39 -17.13 -1.04
C LEU A 23 -12.65 -18.51 -0.43
N ALA A 24 -13.84 -19.05 -0.65
CA ALA A 24 -14.25 -20.35 -0.11
C ALA A 24 -13.34 -21.52 -0.56
N ASP A 25 -12.69 -21.40 -1.72
CA ASP A 25 -11.73 -22.37 -2.25
C ASP A 25 -10.29 -22.15 -1.75
N GLY A 26 -10.08 -21.16 -0.87
CA GLY A 26 -8.79 -20.79 -0.29
C GLY A 26 -7.94 -19.87 -1.17
N SER A 27 -8.39 -19.54 -2.38
CA SER A 27 -7.68 -18.63 -3.28
C SER A 27 -7.81 -17.17 -2.85
N VAL A 28 -6.86 -16.34 -3.26
CA VAL A 28 -6.79 -14.92 -2.90
C VAL A 28 -7.23 -14.06 -4.11
N PRO A 29 -8.24 -13.18 -3.97
CA PRO A 29 -8.71 -12.32 -5.07
C PRO A 29 -7.60 -11.52 -5.76
N GLN A 30 -6.63 -10.99 -5.01
CA GLN A 30 -5.49 -10.25 -5.57
C GLN A 30 -4.67 -11.08 -6.56
N ASP A 31 -4.45 -12.38 -6.27
CA ASP A 31 -3.74 -13.29 -7.17
C ASP A 31 -4.55 -13.53 -8.46
N HIS A 32 -5.88 -13.67 -8.37
CA HIS A 32 -6.76 -13.81 -9.55
C HIS A 32 -6.68 -12.58 -10.45
N MET A 33 -6.71 -11.39 -9.87
CA MET A 33 -6.56 -10.15 -10.60
C MET A 33 -5.25 -10.09 -11.38
N PHE A 34 -4.13 -10.48 -10.74
CA PHE A 34 -2.83 -10.51 -11.40
C PHE A 34 -2.69 -11.63 -12.43
N ALA A 35 -3.40 -12.75 -12.26
CA ALA A 35 -3.43 -13.84 -13.23
C ALA A 35 -4.20 -13.45 -14.51
N VAL A 36 -5.36 -12.80 -14.37
CA VAL A 36 -6.19 -12.39 -15.51
C VAL A 36 -5.64 -11.15 -16.22
N ALA A 37 -4.97 -10.25 -15.49
CA ALA A 37 -4.36 -9.05 -16.04
C ALA A 37 -2.84 -9.02 -15.80
N PRO A 38 -2.06 -9.85 -16.52
CA PRO A 38 -0.62 -10.02 -16.26
C PRO A 38 0.21 -8.75 -16.47
N ASP A 39 -0.31 -7.74 -17.18
CA ASP A 39 0.36 -6.46 -17.44
C ASP A 39 -0.22 -5.26 -16.66
N ILE A 40 -1.12 -5.49 -15.69
CA ILE A 40 -1.67 -4.41 -14.85
C ILE A 40 -0.59 -3.90 -13.89
N GLY A 41 -0.39 -2.60 -13.75
CA GLY A 41 0.46 -2.09 -12.67
C GLY A 41 -0.17 -2.36 -11.30
N TRP A 42 0.60 -2.20 -10.24
CA TRP A 42 0.10 -2.23 -8.87
C TRP A 42 0.53 -0.97 -8.13
N GLU A 43 -0.44 -0.26 -7.58
CA GLU A 43 -0.24 0.73 -6.52
C GLU A 43 -0.48 0.00 -5.21
N MET A 44 0.62 -0.47 -4.61
CA MET A 44 0.53 -1.26 -3.39
C MET A 44 0.21 -0.35 -2.21
N ASP A 45 -0.97 -0.50 -1.62
CA ASP A 45 -1.24 0.01 -0.29
C ASP A 45 -0.84 -1.04 0.74
N VAL A 46 0.28 -0.77 1.42
CA VAL A 46 0.89 -1.69 2.37
C VAL A 46 0.03 -1.84 3.62
N ALA A 47 -0.62 -0.77 4.09
CA ALA A 47 -1.45 -0.83 5.28
C ALA A 47 -2.71 -1.65 5.03
N TRP A 48 -3.28 -1.55 3.83
CA TRP A 48 -4.39 -2.39 3.44
C TRP A 48 -4.03 -3.87 3.30
N VAL A 49 -2.83 -4.20 2.80
CA VAL A 49 -2.31 -5.58 2.80
C VAL A 49 -2.27 -6.13 4.23
N VAL A 50 -1.73 -5.34 5.17
CA VAL A 50 -1.65 -5.72 6.60
C VAL A 50 -3.04 -5.88 7.23
N ARG A 51 -3.98 -4.97 6.98
CA ARG A 51 -5.38 -5.12 7.42
C ARG A 51 -6.10 -6.30 6.75
N GLY A 52 -5.67 -6.67 5.55
CA GLY A 52 -6.01 -7.91 4.87
C GLY A 52 -5.67 -9.16 5.70
N GLY A 53 -4.67 -9.06 6.58
CA GLY A 53 -4.13 -10.16 7.39
C GLY A 53 -2.88 -10.78 6.77
N GLU A 54 -2.31 -10.14 5.75
CA GLU A 54 -1.16 -10.63 4.99
C GLU A 54 0.14 -9.92 5.39
N ASP A 55 1.27 -10.61 5.26
CA ASP A 55 2.60 -10.00 5.36
C ASP A 55 2.96 -9.34 4.03
N PRO A 56 3.24 -8.02 3.96
CA PRO A 56 3.58 -7.36 2.71
C PRO A 56 4.89 -7.83 2.08
N LEU A 57 5.85 -8.37 2.83
CA LEU A 57 7.18 -8.72 2.30
C LEU A 57 7.14 -9.81 1.21
N PRO A 58 6.45 -10.96 1.39
CA PRO A 58 6.25 -11.93 0.33
C PRO A 58 5.62 -11.34 -0.95
N TRP A 59 4.65 -10.44 -0.80
CA TRP A 59 4.00 -9.79 -1.94
C TRP A 59 4.95 -8.87 -2.70
N ILE A 60 5.78 -8.10 -1.98
CA ILE A 60 6.82 -7.25 -2.59
C ILE A 60 7.86 -8.09 -3.32
N GLU A 61 8.33 -9.20 -2.73
CA GLU A 61 9.33 -10.05 -3.37
C GLU A 61 8.77 -10.73 -4.64
N LYS A 62 7.54 -11.24 -4.58
CA LYS A 62 6.89 -11.94 -5.70
C LYS A 62 6.46 -10.97 -6.81
N HIS A 63 5.98 -9.78 -6.47
CA HIS A 63 5.32 -8.86 -7.42
C HIS A 63 6.02 -7.51 -7.58
N GLY A 64 7.21 -7.31 -7.02
CA GLY A 64 7.89 -6.01 -7.01
C GLY A 64 7.99 -5.31 -8.37
N LYS A 65 8.28 -6.05 -9.45
CA LYS A 65 8.33 -5.49 -10.82
C LYS A 65 7.00 -4.89 -11.31
N ARG A 66 5.87 -5.31 -10.71
CA ARG A 66 4.53 -4.79 -10.99
C ARG A 66 4.22 -3.52 -10.20
N ILE A 67 4.82 -3.35 -9.03
CA ILE A 67 4.54 -2.24 -8.13
C ILE A 67 5.13 -0.96 -8.73
N SER A 68 4.29 -0.05 -9.20
CA SER A 68 4.67 1.22 -9.85
C SER A 68 4.57 2.43 -8.92
N ALA A 69 3.75 2.31 -7.88
CA ALA A 69 3.56 3.30 -6.82
C ALA A 69 3.25 2.56 -5.52
N VAL A 70 3.45 3.24 -4.40
CA VAL A 70 3.15 2.71 -3.06
C VAL A 70 2.37 3.76 -2.28
N HIS A 71 1.26 3.36 -1.70
CA HIS A 71 0.63 4.12 -0.63
C HIS A 71 1.34 3.82 0.69
N VAL A 72 1.96 4.86 1.22
CA VAL A 72 2.64 4.86 2.51
C VAL A 72 1.64 5.33 3.55
N LYS A 73 1.03 4.36 4.22
CA LYS A 73 -0.06 4.53 5.16
C LYS A 73 0.23 3.76 6.43
N ASP A 74 -0.26 4.19 7.58
CA ASP A 74 0.08 3.55 8.85
C ASP A 74 -1.16 3.19 9.66
N ILE A 75 -1.02 2.14 10.47
CA ILE A 75 -2.09 1.59 11.28
C ILE A 75 -1.86 2.02 12.71
N ALA A 76 -2.86 2.64 13.33
CA ALA A 76 -2.79 3.04 14.72
C ALA A 76 -2.53 1.86 15.65
N LYS A 77 -1.93 2.13 16.80
CA LYS A 77 -1.77 1.12 17.84
C LYS A 77 -3.16 0.71 18.36
N PRO A 78 -3.30 -0.51 18.91
CA PRO A 78 -4.57 -0.94 19.50
C PRO A 78 -5.13 0.07 20.51
N GLY A 79 -6.35 0.56 20.26
CA GLY A 79 -7.02 1.55 21.10
C GLY A 79 -6.74 3.02 20.76
N GLU A 80 -5.88 3.30 19.77
CA GLU A 80 -5.62 4.64 19.24
C GLU A 80 -6.32 4.84 17.87
N GLY A 81 -6.41 6.11 17.41
CA GLY A 81 -6.97 6.44 16.09
C GLY A 81 -8.46 6.09 15.92
N LEU A 82 -9.22 5.99 17.00
CA LEU A 82 -10.62 5.52 16.98
C LEU A 82 -11.55 6.43 16.19
N ASP A 83 -11.25 7.73 16.14
CA ASP A 83 -11.95 8.75 15.35
C ASP A 83 -11.32 8.96 13.95
N GLU A 84 -10.31 8.17 13.61
CA GLU A 84 -9.59 8.17 12.34
C GLU A 84 -9.58 6.75 11.72
N ASP A 85 -10.63 5.96 11.96
CA ASP A 85 -10.82 4.59 11.48
C ASP A 85 -9.67 3.60 11.78
N GLY A 86 -8.93 3.85 12.87
CA GLY A 86 -7.76 3.07 13.27
C GLY A 86 -6.52 3.33 12.42
N TRP A 87 -6.48 4.44 11.67
CA TRP A 87 -5.30 4.89 10.93
C TRP A 87 -4.42 5.79 11.79
N SER A 88 -3.15 5.91 11.40
CA SER A 88 -2.19 6.81 12.03
C SER A 88 -1.39 7.57 10.98
N ASP A 89 -0.83 8.71 11.39
CA ASP A 89 0.15 9.43 10.59
C ASP A 89 1.36 8.50 10.32
N VAL A 90 1.98 8.58 9.14
CA VAL A 90 3.08 7.67 8.77
C VAL A 90 4.24 7.76 9.76
N GLY A 91 4.67 6.61 10.29
CA GLY A 91 5.76 6.50 11.25
C GLY A 91 5.32 6.71 12.71
N HIS A 92 4.04 6.97 12.93
CA HIS A 92 3.43 7.07 14.25
C HIS A 92 2.53 5.86 14.60
N GLY A 93 2.34 4.94 13.65
CA GLY A 93 1.56 3.72 13.85
C GLY A 93 2.43 2.51 14.18
N THR A 94 2.13 1.40 13.53
CA THR A 94 2.66 0.06 13.84
C THR A 94 3.46 -0.54 12.69
N ILE A 95 3.41 0.04 11.50
CA ILE A 95 4.11 -0.48 10.33
C ILE A 95 5.59 -0.10 10.39
N ASP A 96 6.49 -1.08 10.19
CA ASP A 96 7.93 -0.84 10.08
C ASP A 96 8.30 -0.23 8.71
N TRP A 97 7.99 1.05 8.56
CA TRP A 97 8.25 1.78 7.33
C TRP A 97 9.74 1.95 7.00
N ALA A 98 10.60 2.00 8.02
CA ALA A 98 12.05 2.10 7.82
C ALA A 98 12.61 0.85 7.10
N GLY A 99 12.16 -0.34 7.51
CA GLY A 99 12.48 -1.59 6.82
C GLY A 99 11.81 -1.69 5.44
N LEU A 100 10.50 -1.44 5.39
CA LEU A 100 9.70 -1.60 4.17
C LEU A 100 10.13 -0.68 3.04
N ILE A 101 10.47 0.59 3.30
CA ILE A 101 10.95 1.51 2.26
C ILE A 101 12.24 1.00 1.64
N LYS A 102 13.17 0.46 2.44
CA LYS A 102 14.42 -0.11 1.91
C LYS A 102 14.13 -1.29 0.98
N THR A 103 13.24 -2.19 1.40
CA THR A 103 12.82 -3.34 0.59
C THR A 103 12.12 -2.90 -0.68
N LEU A 104 11.15 -1.99 -0.60
CA LEU A 104 10.42 -1.47 -1.75
C LEU A 104 11.36 -0.79 -2.74
N ARG A 105 12.28 0.05 -2.29
CA ARG A 105 13.29 0.68 -3.17
C ARG A 105 14.19 -0.34 -3.85
N ALA A 106 14.53 -1.43 -3.18
CA ALA A 106 15.42 -2.46 -3.72
C ALA A 106 14.72 -3.45 -4.66
N LYS A 107 13.44 -3.73 -4.42
CA LYS A 107 12.73 -4.86 -5.04
C LYS A 107 11.57 -4.46 -5.96
N SER A 108 11.10 -3.23 -5.88
CA SER A 108 9.97 -2.76 -6.68
C SER A 108 10.36 -1.83 -7.82
N ALA A 109 9.44 -1.65 -8.78
CA ALA A 109 9.52 -0.61 -9.80
C ALA A 109 8.91 0.73 -9.33
N ALA A 110 8.65 0.88 -8.03
CA ALA A 110 7.90 2.02 -7.51
C ALA A 110 8.66 3.33 -7.73
N ARG A 111 8.00 4.28 -8.39
CA ARG A 111 8.55 5.63 -8.61
C ARG A 111 8.00 6.65 -7.62
N TYR A 112 6.82 6.37 -7.08
CA TYR A 112 6.10 7.26 -6.19
C TYR A 112 5.78 6.55 -4.89
N PHE A 113 6.07 7.23 -3.79
CA PHE A 113 5.70 6.85 -2.43
C PHE A 113 4.75 7.95 -1.96
N VAL A 114 3.46 7.65 -1.96
CA VAL A 114 2.38 8.60 -1.71
C VAL A 114 1.92 8.41 -0.29
N MET A 115 2.09 9.41 0.57
CA MET A 115 1.56 9.32 1.92
C MET A 115 0.04 9.41 1.87
N GLU A 116 -0.64 8.45 2.50
CA GLU A 116 -2.09 8.39 2.58
C GLU A 116 -2.54 8.13 4.02
N GLN A 117 -3.66 8.74 4.41
CA GLN A 117 -4.48 8.37 5.55
C GLN A 117 -5.94 8.55 5.10
N ASP A 118 -6.80 7.54 5.27
CA ASP A 118 -8.15 7.60 4.68
C ASP A 118 -9.08 8.59 5.40
N ASN A 119 -8.85 8.81 6.69
CA ASN A 119 -9.73 9.61 7.54
C ASN A 119 -8.95 10.46 8.55
N PRO A 120 -8.06 11.37 8.11
CA PRO A 120 -7.42 12.35 8.99
C PRO A 120 -8.47 13.26 9.62
N ASN A 121 -8.53 13.31 10.94
CA ASN A 121 -9.27 14.37 11.63
C ASN A 121 -8.52 15.72 11.58
N ASP A 122 -7.22 15.69 11.27
CA ASP A 122 -6.33 16.85 11.09
C ASP A 122 -5.38 16.60 9.91
N ILE A 123 -5.73 17.15 8.74
CA ILE A 123 -5.00 16.97 7.49
C ILE A 123 -3.61 17.62 7.54
N GLU A 124 -3.45 18.75 8.24
CA GLU A 124 -2.16 19.44 8.33
C GLU A 124 -1.19 18.64 9.20
N ARG A 125 -1.66 18.13 10.33
CA ARG A 125 -0.90 17.23 11.19
C ARG A 125 -0.45 15.98 10.45
N PHE A 126 -1.37 15.33 9.74
CA PHE A 126 -1.09 14.18 8.89
C PHE A 126 0.02 14.49 7.88
N ALA A 127 -0.14 15.56 7.09
CA ALA A 127 0.81 15.92 6.04
C ALA A 127 2.19 16.22 6.62
N ARG A 128 2.27 17.03 7.68
CA ARG A 128 3.52 17.45 8.32
C ARG A 128 4.27 16.28 8.97
N ARG A 129 3.58 15.41 9.71
CA ARG A 129 4.22 14.27 10.39
C ARG A 129 4.65 13.21 9.39
N SER A 130 3.77 12.84 8.47
CA SER A 130 4.05 11.75 7.53
C SER A 130 5.25 12.06 6.64
N ILE A 131 5.35 13.28 6.10
CA ILE A 131 6.53 13.65 5.28
C ILE A 131 7.81 13.72 6.12
N ALA A 132 7.74 14.13 7.39
CA ALA A 132 8.89 14.18 8.27
C ALA A 132 9.43 12.78 8.57
N SER A 133 8.56 11.83 8.90
CA SER A 133 8.92 10.43 9.13
C SER A 133 9.55 9.79 7.89
N VAL A 134 8.88 9.90 6.72
CA VAL A 134 9.37 9.28 5.48
C VAL A 134 10.72 9.84 5.04
N LYS A 135 10.99 11.13 5.27
CA LYS A 135 12.31 11.74 4.98
C LYS A 135 13.44 11.23 5.88
N ALA A 136 13.11 10.64 7.03
CA ALA A 136 14.08 10.09 7.96
C ALA A 136 14.42 8.61 7.70
N TYR A 137 13.70 7.96 6.78
CA TYR A 137 13.87 6.54 6.40
C TYR A 137 14.72 6.38 5.13
#